data_AF-A0A952KMM3-F1
#
_entry.id   AF-A0A952KMM3-F1
#
_cell.length_a   1.000
_cell.length_b   1.000
_cell.length_c   1.000
_cell.angle_alpha   90.00
_cell.angle_beta   90.00
_cell.angle_gamma   90.00
#
_symmetry.space_group_name_H-M   'P 1'
#
loop_
_entity.id
_entity.type
_entity.pdbx_description
1 polymer ?
#
loop_
_entity_poly.entity_id
_entity_poly.type
_entity_poly.pdbx_seq_one_letter_code
_entity_poly.pdbx_strand_id
1 'polypeptide(L)'
;MPSNIRYLKYLFLGLFLVATTLTAGYDLLYGIPKRKCDAAGSWWSWRDRHCYAPVYLPTLTHRKPGEPSTIDWHDKKAGAPVPTSASSSSK
;
A
#
# COMPACT_ATOMS: atom_id res chain seq x y z
N MET A 1 -4.34 -54.20 -0.53
CA MET A 1 -4.74 -52.92 -1.14
C MET A 1 -3.54 -52.38 -1.90
N PRO A 2 -3.58 -52.27 -3.25
CA PRO A 2 -2.43 -51.80 -4.03
C PRO A 2 -2.12 -50.35 -3.66
N SER A 3 -0.98 -50.13 -3.01
CA SER A 3 -0.55 -48.81 -2.56
C SER A 3 -0.04 -48.02 -3.76
N ASN A 4 -0.87 -47.10 -4.26
CA ASN A 4 -0.61 -46.26 -5.42
C ASN A 4 0.38 -45.10 -5.11
N ILE A 5 1.45 -45.41 -4.38
CA ILE A 5 2.41 -44.43 -3.86
C ILE A 5 3.11 -43.64 -4.98
N ARG A 6 3.20 -44.23 -6.17
CA ARG A 6 3.73 -43.56 -7.38
C ARG A 6 2.86 -42.40 -7.87
N TYR A 7 1.56 -42.40 -7.60
CA TYR A 7 0.66 -41.31 -7.99
C TYR A 7 0.64 -40.19 -6.96
N LEU A 8 0.78 -40.55 -5.68
CA LEU A 8 0.77 -39.59 -4.58
C LEU A 8 1.91 -38.57 -4.69
N LYS A 9 3.11 -39.00 -5.11
CA LYS A 9 4.24 -38.07 -5.32
C LYS A 9 3.94 -37.00 -6.39
N TYR A 10 3.22 -37.36 -7.45
CA TYR A 10 2.90 -36.44 -8.53
C TYR A 10 1.79 -35.46 -8.12
N LEU A 11 0.84 -35.91 -7.29
CA LEU A 11 -0.14 -35.02 -6.69
C LEU A 11 0.52 -33.94 -5.82
N PHE A 12 1.44 -34.32 -4.94
CA PHE A 12 2.16 -33.35 -4.12
C PHE A 12 3.01 -32.40 -4.95
N LEU A 13 3.71 -32.90 -5.97
CA LEU A 13 4.48 -32.07 -6.88
C LEU A 13 3.59 -31.07 -7.65
N GLY A 14 2.44 -31.54 -8.14
CA GLY A 14 1.46 -30.69 -8.81
C GLY A 14 0.91 -29.59 -7.90
N LEU A 15 0.50 -29.96 -6.68
CA LEU A 15 0.00 -29.00 -5.68
C LEU A 15 1.06 -27.94 -5.35
N PHE A 16 2.32 -28.37 -5.17
CA PHE A 16 3.42 -27.46 -4.90
C PHE A 16 3.64 -26.47 -6.04
N LEU A 17 3.65 -26.94 -7.29
CA LEU A 17 3.78 -26.05 -8.45
C LEU A 17 2.62 -25.06 -8.56
N VAL A 18 1.38 -25.50 -8.33
CA VAL A 18 0.21 -24.63 -8.33
C VAL A 18 0.31 -23.57 -7.22
N ALA A 19 0.66 -23.96 -6.00
CA ALA A 19 0.80 -23.01 -4.89
C ALA A 19 1.91 -21.97 -5.15
N THR A 20 3.03 -22.41 -5.71
CA THR A 20 4.17 -21.54 -6.02
C THR A 20 3.81 -20.55 -7.13
N THR A 21 3.18 -21.03 -8.21
CA THR A 21 2.77 -20.17 -9.33
C THR A 21 1.69 -19.17 -8.95
N LEU A 22 0.74 -19.55 -8.09
CA LEU A 22 -0.26 -18.62 -7.56
C LEU A 22 0.37 -17.50 -6.73
N THR A 23 1.27 -17.86 -5.80
CA THR A 23 1.96 -16.88 -4.96
C THR A 23 2.80 -15.93 -5.81
N ALA A 24 3.63 -16.49 -6.71
CA ALA A 24 4.46 -15.69 -7.61
C ALA A 24 3.60 -14.78 -8.51
N GLY A 25 2.52 -15.31 -9.10
CA GLY A 25 1.60 -14.54 -9.92
C GLY A 25 0.95 -13.39 -9.14
N TYR A 26 0.58 -13.63 -7.89
CA TYR A 26 0.04 -12.58 -7.01
C TYR A 26 1.07 -11.48 -6.73
N ASP A 27 2.31 -11.84 -6.38
CA ASP A 27 3.36 -10.84 -6.14
C ASP A 27 3.71 -10.04 -7.40
N LEU A 28 3.69 -10.67 -8.58
CA LEU A 28 3.91 -9.97 -9.85
C LEU A 28 2.77 -9.00 -10.17
N LEU A 29 1.52 -9.41 -9.94
CA LEU A 29 0.34 -8.61 -10.28
C LEU A 29 0.02 -7.52 -9.25
N TYR A 30 0.40 -7.70 -7.99
CA TYR A 30 0.03 -6.78 -6.89
C TYR A 30 1.24 -6.20 -6.17
N GLY A 31 2.28 -7.01 -5.90
CA GLY A 31 3.48 -6.58 -5.19
C GLY A 31 4.35 -5.61 -5.99
N ILE A 32 4.65 -5.93 -7.26
CA ILE A 32 5.45 -5.05 -8.14
C ILE A 32 4.80 -3.69 -8.36
N PRO A 33 3.53 -3.59 -8.81
CA PRO A 33 2.95 -2.28 -9.09
C PRO A 33 2.78 -1.46 -7.81
N LYS A 34 2.50 -2.10 -6.67
CA LYS A 34 2.53 -1.44 -5.36
C LYS A 34 3.90 -0.82 -5.06
N ARG A 35 4.99 -1.57 -5.21
CA ARG A 35 6.35 -1.06 -4.98
C ARG A 35 6.72 0.09 -5.92
N LYS A 36 6.32 0.01 -7.19
CA LYS A 36 6.51 1.10 -8.15
C LYS A 36 5.71 2.34 -7.78
N CYS A 37 4.50 2.15 -7.26
CA CYS A 37 3.63 3.23 -6.78
C CYS A 37 4.22 3.96 -5.58
N ASP A 38 4.63 3.17 -4.59
CA ASP A 38 5.17 3.67 -3.32
C ASP A 38 6.51 4.39 -3.59
N ALA A 39 7.33 3.90 -4.54
CA ALA A 39 8.56 4.57 -5.00
C ALA A 39 8.30 5.91 -5.72
N ALA A 40 7.13 6.08 -6.34
CA ALA A 40 6.72 7.33 -6.99
C ALA A 40 6.08 8.34 -6.02
N GLY A 41 6.04 8.04 -4.72
CA GLY A 41 5.38 8.88 -3.71
C GLY A 41 3.85 8.94 -3.84
N SER A 42 3.27 8.00 -4.59
CA SER A 42 1.83 7.88 -4.81
C SER A 42 1.21 6.83 -3.88
N TRP A 43 -0.10 6.88 -3.67
CA TRP A 43 -0.81 5.89 -2.86
C TRP A 43 -1.37 4.77 -3.73
N TRP A 44 -1.02 3.53 -3.36
CA TRP A 44 -1.54 2.33 -4.00
C TRP A 44 -2.94 1.97 -3.46
N SER A 45 -3.96 1.97 -4.32
CA SER A 45 -5.30 1.44 -3.98
C SER A 45 -5.37 -0.06 -4.27
N TRP A 46 -5.62 -0.87 -3.25
CA TRP A 46 -5.78 -2.33 -3.42
C TRP A 46 -7.05 -2.69 -4.21
N ARG A 47 -8.09 -1.84 -4.15
CA ARG A 47 -9.38 -2.09 -4.80
C ARG A 47 -9.34 -1.83 -6.30
N ASP A 48 -8.73 -0.70 -6.67
CA ASP A 48 -8.71 -0.26 -8.06
C ASP A 48 -7.44 -0.73 -8.78
N ARG A 49 -6.43 -1.22 -8.05
CA ARG A 49 -5.09 -1.60 -8.58
C ARG A 49 -4.42 -0.45 -9.35
N HIS A 50 -4.75 0.78 -8.96
CA HIS A 50 -4.21 2.00 -9.56
C HIS A 50 -3.41 2.78 -8.54
N CYS A 51 -2.45 3.53 -9.07
CA CYS A 51 -1.72 4.55 -8.34
C CYS A 51 -2.48 5.85 -8.36
N TYR A 52 -2.80 6.37 -7.18
CA TYR A 52 -3.38 7.69 -7.04
C TYR A 52 -2.30 8.67 -6.57
N ALA A 53 -2.16 9.77 -7.30
CA ALA A 53 -1.30 10.86 -6.88
C ALA A 53 -1.92 11.58 -5.67
N PRO A 54 -1.12 11.99 -4.67
CA PRO A 54 -1.63 12.80 -3.57
C PRO A 54 -2.14 14.14 -4.11
N VAL A 55 -3.41 14.44 -3.87
CA VAL A 55 -4.01 15.74 -4.23
C VAL A 55 -3.61 16.77 -3.18
N TYR A 56 -3.14 17.94 -3.62
CA TYR A 56 -2.73 19.01 -2.73
C TYR A 56 -3.95 19.58 -1.98
N LEU A 57 -3.96 19.52 -0.66
CA LEU A 57 -5.12 19.92 0.17
C LEU A 57 -5.72 21.31 -0.17
N PRO A 58 -4.91 22.33 -0.46
CA PRO A 58 -5.40 23.64 -0.90
C PRO A 58 -6.24 23.63 -2.18
N THR A 59 -6.03 22.68 -3.10
CA THR A 59 -6.86 22.58 -4.33
C THR A 59 -8.25 22.04 -4.03
N LEU A 60 -8.41 21.20 -3.00
CA LEU A 60 -9.70 20.70 -2.55
C LEU A 60 -10.44 21.72 -1.67
N THR A 61 -9.70 22.30 -0.73
CA THR A 61 -10.26 23.19 0.30
C THR A 61 -10.40 24.64 -0.14
N HIS A 62 -9.96 24.98 -1.36
CA HIS A 62 -9.91 26.35 -1.88
C HIS A 62 -9.17 27.34 -0.96
N ARG A 63 -8.30 26.83 -0.08
CA ARG A 63 -7.50 27.67 0.81
C ARG A 63 -6.30 28.23 0.06
N LYS A 64 -5.83 29.39 0.51
CA LYS A 64 -4.60 29.97 -0.01
C LYS A 64 -3.41 29.03 0.31
N PRO A 65 -2.47 28.84 -0.63
CA PRO A 65 -1.28 28.04 -0.38
C PRO A 65 -0.50 28.65 0.79
N GLY A 66 -0.17 27.84 1.78
CA GLY A 66 0.56 28.27 2.99
C GLY A 66 -0.33 28.71 4.18
N GLU A 67 -1.66 28.69 4.04
CA GLU A 67 -2.55 28.94 5.18
C GLU A 67 -2.49 27.73 6.15
N PRO A 68 -2.15 27.92 7.44
CA PRO A 68 -2.13 26.83 8.40
C PRO A 68 -3.55 26.26 8.54
N SER A 69 -3.70 24.95 8.31
CA SER A 69 -4.94 24.25 8.59
C SER A 69 -5.11 24.18 10.11
N THR A 70 -5.91 25.08 10.68
CA THR A 70 -6.42 24.89 12.05
C THR A 70 -7.30 23.65 12.04
N ILE A 71 -6.83 22.58 12.68
CA ILE A 71 -7.68 21.44 12.96
C ILE A 71 -8.47 21.82 14.20
N ASP A 72 -9.75 22.19 14.00
CA ASP A 72 -10.69 22.39 15.10
C ASP A 72 -11.05 21.01 15.66
N TRP A 73 -10.17 20.50 16.51
CA TRP A 73 -10.52 19.42 17.42
C TRP A 73 -11.50 20.04 18.42
N HIS A 74 -12.77 19.69 18.33
CA HIS A 74 -13.78 20.13 19.30
C HIS A 74 -13.52 19.62 20.74
N ASP A 75 -12.36 19.02 21.01
CA ASP A 75 -11.86 18.67 22.31
C ASP A 75 -10.99 19.81 22.87
N LYS A 76 -11.51 20.50 23.89
CA LYS A 76 -10.96 21.72 24.53
C LYS A 76 -9.59 21.55 25.24
N LYS A 77 -8.70 20.65 24.79
CA LYS A 77 -7.45 20.28 25.50
C LYS A 77 -6.20 20.13 24.61
N ALA A 78 -6.18 20.65 23.38
CA ALA A 78 -4.96 20.62 22.54
C ALA A 78 -4.08 21.89 22.69
N GLY A 79 -3.95 22.42 23.91
CA GLY A 79 -3.09 23.56 24.23
C GLY A 79 -1.64 23.16 24.53
N ALA A 80 -1.05 22.26 23.74
CA ALA A 80 0.37 21.92 23.86
C ALA A 80 1.06 22.10 22.50
N PRO A 81 2.23 22.77 22.45
CA PRO A 81 2.95 22.99 21.21
C PRO A 81 3.37 21.65 20.60
N VAL A 82 2.78 21.30 19.47
CA VAL A 82 3.16 20.11 18.71
C VAL A 82 4.51 20.39 18.05
N PRO A 83 5.57 19.59 18.33
CA PRO A 83 6.84 19.78 17.67
C PRO A 83 6.69 19.49 16.18
N THR A 84 7.17 20.47 15.41
CA THR A 84 7.39 20.47 13.96
C THR A 84 7.94 19.12 13.49
N SER A 85 7.07 18.23 12.99
CA SER A 85 7.51 17.10 12.19
C SER A 85 7.94 17.63 10.83
N ALA A 86 9.21 18.03 10.78
CA ALA A 86 9.94 18.32 9.57
C ALA A 86 9.87 17.09 8.63
N SER A 87 8.98 17.13 7.65
CA SER A 87 9.15 16.40 6.40
C SER A 87 10.06 17.24 5.50
N SER A 88 11.34 17.34 5.89
CA SER A 88 12.39 17.83 5.00
C SER A 88 12.91 16.65 4.20
N SER A 89 12.68 16.69 2.89
CA SER A 89 13.41 15.92 1.89
C SER A 89 14.90 15.91 2.23
N SER A 90 15.47 14.72 2.37
CA SER A 90 16.92 14.53 2.40
C SER A 90 17.43 14.58 0.94
N LYS A 91 18.30 15.53 0.66
CA LYS A 91 19.16 15.59 -0.52
C LYS A 91 20.59 15.80 -0.04
#